data_AF-A0ABD1UDI8-F1
#
_entry.id   AF-A0ABD1UDI8-F1
#
_cell.length_a   1.000
_cell.length_b   1.000
_cell.length_c   1.000
_cell.angle_alpha   90.00
_cell.angle_beta   90.00
_cell.angle_gamma   90.00
#
_symmetry.space_group_name_H-M   'P 1'
#
loop_
_entity.id
_entity.type
_entity.pdbx_description
1 polymer ?
#
loop_
_entity_poly.entity_id
_entity_poly.type
_entity_poly.pdbx_seq_one_letter_code
_entity_poly.pdbx_strand_id
1 'polypeptide(L)'
;MESKILARSLESDLELIYVAQMCLSWEALHYQYRKVESIINSQNEALFHNCTARDFQTFQVLLERFMEDEKCEGKRYSNFIHKRFSFKTLLQVPDVTGYVEEENDTIRGEPIRASEAFKALEKCIKAFWLFVKSDKKPSWKFKSILAIHSPLVEDPRDLEVLYELTKALKKKGQLLKNLQGKRKVNPMHGEFEKRDVLSTTIDMKLVERVLKMSIISTSHLKWCQEKLNDLEFKEGKVFRGHTSHLFPISLNGT
;
A
#
# COMPACT_ATOMS: atom_id res chain seq x y z
N MET A 1 -2.69 -16.21 -33.20
CA MET A 1 -1.84 -15.11 -32.71
C MET A 1 -2.65 -14.19 -31.80
N GLU A 2 -3.86 -13.82 -32.20
CA GLU A 2 -4.82 -12.96 -31.47
C GLU A 2 -5.16 -13.44 -30.04
N SER A 3 -5.45 -14.73 -29.85
CA SER A 3 -5.75 -15.30 -28.52
C SER A 3 -4.64 -15.05 -27.48
N LYS A 4 -3.36 -15.06 -27.90
CA LYS A 4 -2.22 -14.79 -27.00
C LYS A 4 -2.10 -13.31 -26.64
N ILE A 5 -2.54 -12.41 -27.52
CA ILE A 5 -2.54 -10.96 -27.30
C ILE A 5 -3.64 -10.61 -26.30
N LEU A 6 -4.84 -11.14 -26.52
CA LEU A 6 -5.99 -10.96 -25.62
C LEU A 6 -5.68 -11.47 -24.20
N ALA A 7 -5.06 -12.66 -24.08
CA ALA A 7 -4.68 -13.21 -22.78
C ALA A 7 -3.68 -12.31 -22.04
N ARG A 8 -2.71 -11.71 -22.74
CA ARG A 8 -1.74 -10.78 -22.14
C ARG A 8 -2.37 -9.48 -21.68
N SER A 9 -3.29 -8.92 -22.48
CA SER A 9 -4.05 -7.72 -22.11
C SER A 9 -4.88 -7.97 -20.85
N LEU A 10 -5.56 -9.11 -20.77
CA LEU A 10 -6.33 -9.46 -19.58
C LEU A 10 -5.41 -9.64 -18.36
N GLU A 11 -4.25 -10.26 -18.51
CA GLU A 11 -3.28 -10.39 -17.41
C GLU A 11 -2.78 -9.03 -16.90
N SER A 12 -2.55 -8.05 -17.78
CA SER A 12 -2.17 -6.70 -17.37
C SER A 12 -3.32 -5.97 -16.67
N ASP A 13 -4.56 -6.16 -17.10
CA ASP A 13 -5.73 -5.54 -16.46
C ASP A 13 -5.97 -6.10 -15.06
N LEU A 14 -5.83 -7.42 -14.88
CA LEU A 14 -5.92 -8.05 -13.56
C LEU A 14 -4.78 -7.60 -12.64
N GLU A 15 -3.56 -7.43 -13.18
CA GLU A 15 -2.44 -6.85 -12.45
C GLU A 15 -2.74 -5.40 -12.03
N LEU A 16 -3.29 -4.58 -12.93
CA LEU A 16 -3.68 -3.19 -12.65
C LEU A 16 -4.70 -3.12 -11.51
N ILE A 17 -5.77 -3.91 -11.57
CA ILE A 17 -6.80 -3.94 -10.52
C ILE A 17 -6.19 -4.29 -9.15
N TYR A 18 -5.32 -5.29 -9.11
CA TYR A 18 -4.63 -5.70 -7.89
C TYR A 18 -3.73 -4.59 -7.34
N VAL A 19 -2.88 -3.99 -8.18
CA VAL A 19 -1.95 -2.93 -7.76
C VAL A 19 -2.71 -1.68 -7.34
N ALA A 20 -3.74 -1.28 -8.09
CA ALA A 20 -4.60 -0.16 -7.75
C ALA A 20 -5.26 -0.35 -6.39
N GLN A 21 -5.87 -1.53 -6.15
CA GLN A 21 -6.46 -1.83 -4.85
C GLN A 21 -5.43 -1.72 -3.75
N MET A 22 -4.25 -2.34 -3.91
CA MET A 22 -3.19 -2.30 -2.90
C MET A 22 -2.73 -0.87 -2.61
N CYS A 23 -2.50 -0.03 -3.63
CA CYS A 23 -2.11 1.36 -3.46
C CYS A 23 -3.21 2.18 -2.75
N LEU A 24 -4.47 2.03 -3.15
CA LEU A 24 -5.59 2.75 -2.52
C LEU A 24 -5.85 2.32 -1.08
N SER A 25 -5.69 1.02 -0.77
CA SER A 25 -5.77 0.52 0.60
C SER A 25 -4.73 1.16 1.51
N TRP A 26 -3.52 1.41 1.00
CA TRP A 26 -2.50 2.08 1.79
C TRP A 26 -2.89 3.52 2.11
N GLU A 27 -3.36 4.29 1.13
CA GLU A 27 -3.80 5.66 1.34
C GLU A 27 -4.95 5.72 2.34
N ALA A 28 -5.95 4.84 2.21
CA ALA A 28 -7.07 4.77 3.13
C ALA A 28 -6.61 4.37 4.54
N LEU A 29 -5.75 3.36 4.68
CA LEU A 29 -5.26 2.90 5.98
C LEU A 29 -4.42 3.97 6.69
N HIS A 30 -3.54 4.64 5.95
CA HIS A 30 -2.73 5.72 6.48
C HIS A 30 -3.61 6.93 6.85
N TYR A 31 -4.65 7.23 6.07
CA TYR A 31 -5.63 8.26 6.41
C TYR A 31 -6.34 7.97 7.73
N GLN A 32 -6.90 6.76 7.90
CA GLN A 32 -7.56 6.35 9.14
C GLN A 32 -6.61 6.42 10.34
N TYR A 33 -5.38 5.98 10.15
CA TYR A 33 -4.33 6.09 11.16
C TYR A 33 -4.09 7.55 11.61
N ARG A 34 -3.94 8.47 10.67
CA ARG A 34 -3.72 9.90 10.97
C ARG A 34 -4.94 10.55 11.60
N LYS A 35 -6.15 10.18 11.17
CA LYS A 35 -7.41 10.64 11.76
C LYS A 35 -7.47 10.28 13.25
N VAL A 36 -7.22 9.02 13.60
CA VAL A 36 -7.22 8.58 15.00
C VAL A 36 -6.06 9.19 15.80
N GLU A 37 -4.87 9.30 15.21
CA GLU A 37 -3.72 9.97 15.86
C GLU A 37 -4.06 11.42 16.25
N SER A 38 -4.71 12.16 15.35
CA SER A 38 -5.15 13.54 15.59
C SER A 38 -6.20 13.63 16.70
N ILE A 39 -7.15 12.68 16.75
CA ILE A 39 -8.18 12.63 17.78
C ILE A 39 -7.56 12.36 19.16
N ILE A 40 -6.66 11.38 19.27
CA ILE A 40 -5.97 11.07 20.53
C ILE A 40 -5.16 12.26 21.05
N ASN A 41 -4.49 12.99 20.15
CA ASN A 41 -3.69 14.15 20.54
C ASN A 41 -4.54 15.37 20.97
N SER A 42 -5.82 15.42 20.60
CA SER A 42 -6.73 16.53 20.91
C SER A 42 -7.73 16.22 22.03
N GLN A 43 -8.11 14.95 22.22
CA GLN A 43 -9.12 14.50 23.16
C GLN A 43 -8.62 13.31 23.99
N ASN A 44 -8.47 13.49 25.30
CA ASN A 44 -7.96 12.45 26.20
C ASN A 44 -8.90 11.23 26.35
N GLU A 45 -10.21 11.39 26.12
CA GLU A 45 -11.23 10.33 26.34
C GLU A 45 -12.10 10.04 25.12
N ALA A 46 -11.55 10.18 23.91
CA ALA A 46 -12.30 9.87 22.70
C ALA A 46 -12.73 8.39 22.66
N LEU A 47 -13.99 8.17 22.29
CA LEU A 47 -14.62 6.87 22.17
C LEU A 47 -15.05 6.62 20.71
N PHE A 48 -14.89 5.38 20.26
CA PHE A 48 -15.30 4.92 18.93
C PHE A 48 -16.32 3.79 19.05
N HIS A 49 -17.12 3.56 18.01
CA HIS A 49 -18.02 2.40 17.97
C HIS A 49 -17.21 1.08 18.05
N ASN A 50 -17.72 0.08 18.77
CA ASN A 50 -17.03 -1.20 18.94
C ASN A 50 -16.78 -1.95 17.64
N CYS A 51 -17.67 -1.81 16.66
CA CYS A 51 -17.46 -2.36 15.32
C CYS A 51 -16.10 -1.95 14.74
N THR A 52 -15.61 -0.74 15.03
CA THR A 52 -14.29 -0.25 14.58
C THR A 52 -13.16 -1.25 14.86
N ALA A 53 -13.03 -1.77 16.09
CA ALA A 53 -11.95 -2.72 16.41
C ALA A 53 -12.15 -4.06 15.70
N ARG A 54 -13.40 -4.54 15.62
CA ARG A 54 -13.75 -5.79 14.92
C ARG A 54 -13.47 -5.69 13.43
N ASP A 55 -13.75 -4.56 12.82
CA ASP A 55 -13.60 -4.35 11.39
C ASP A 55 -12.11 -4.27 11.02
N PHE A 56 -11.29 -3.59 11.83
CA PHE A 56 -9.83 -3.60 11.67
C PHE A 56 -9.24 -4.99 11.91
N GLN A 57 -9.73 -5.72 12.91
CA GLN A 57 -9.32 -7.11 13.10
C GLN A 57 -9.67 -7.96 11.87
N THR A 58 -10.85 -7.76 11.29
CA THR A 58 -11.27 -8.46 10.06
C THR A 58 -10.33 -8.13 8.90
N PHE A 59 -10.02 -6.85 8.68
CA PHE A 59 -9.05 -6.43 7.68
C PHE A 59 -7.68 -7.11 7.87
N GLN A 60 -7.16 -7.13 9.10
CA GLN A 60 -5.90 -7.80 9.45
C GLN A 60 -5.94 -9.29 9.10
N VAL A 61 -6.96 -10.01 9.58
CA VAL A 61 -7.12 -11.47 9.37
C VAL A 61 -7.22 -11.81 7.89
N LEU A 62 -7.92 -11.00 7.10
CA LEU A 62 -8.04 -11.23 5.66
C LEU A 62 -6.70 -11.12 4.93
N LEU A 63 -5.84 -10.17 5.32
CA LEU A 63 -4.48 -10.06 4.77
C LEU A 63 -3.61 -11.26 5.15
N GLU A 64 -3.66 -11.66 6.43
CA GLU A 64 -2.90 -12.80 6.94
C GLU A 64 -3.31 -14.10 6.24
N ARG A 65 -4.61 -14.37 6.16
CA ARG A 65 -5.17 -15.52 5.46
C ARG A 65 -4.81 -15.53 3.98
N PHE A 66 -4.87 -14.38 3.31
CA PHE A 66 -4.44 -14.28 1.92
C PHE A 66 -2.97 -14.70 1.74
N MET A 67 -2.07 -14.24 2.61
CA MET A 67 -0.64 -14.59 2.56
C MET A 67 -0.37 -16.06 2.93
N GLU A 68 -1.19 -16.66 3.79
CA GLU A 68 -1.10 -18.09 4.12
C GLU A 68 -1.48 -18.96 2.91
N ASP A 69 -2.59 -18.63 2.25
CA ASP A 69 -3.11 -19.36 1.09
C ASP A 69 -2.20 -19.21 -0.15
N GLU A 70 -1.54 -18.06 -0.33
CA GLU A 70 -0.71 -17.76 -1.51
C GLU A 70 0.45 -18.75 -1.70
N LYS A 71 0.96 -19.38 -0.62
CA LYS A 71 2.11 -20.29 -0.67
C LYS A 71 1.89 -21.51 -1.57
N CYS A 72 0.65 -21.76 -2.01
CA CYS A 72 0.26 -22.92 -2.79
C CYS A 72 -0.24 -22.60 -4.21
N GLU A 73 -0.38 -21.33 -4.60
CA GLU A 73 -1.19 -20.95 -5.78
C GLU A 73 -0.49 -19.94 -6.71
N GLY A 74 -0.49 -20.24 -8.02
CA GLY A 74 -0.35 -19.34 -9.19
C GLY A 74 0.35 -17.97 -9.09
N LYS A 75 -0.11 -17.02 -9.92
CA LYS A 75 0.35 -15.62 -9.92
C LYS A 75 -0.47 -14.84 -8.89
N ARG A 76 0.19 -14.03 -8.04
CA ARG A 76 -0.44 -13.30 -6.92
C ARG A 76 -1.69 -12.50 -7.30
N TYR A 77 -1.68 -11.78 -8.43
CA TYR A 77 -2.85 -11.00 -8.87
C TYR A 77 -4.04 -11.89 -9.27
N SER A 78 -3.80 -13.07 -9.85
CA SER A 78 -4.87 -14.03 -10.15
C SER A 78 -5.49 -14.58 -8.87
N ASN A 79 -4.65 -14.93 -7.89
CA ASN A 79 -5.13 -15.40 -6.58
C ASN A 79 -5.92 -14.29 -5.88
N PHE A 80 -5.46 -13.03 -5.95
CA PHE A 80 -6.18 -11.89 -5.39
C PHE A 80 -7.60 -11.79 -5.95
N ILE A 81 -7.75 -11.84 -7.27
CA ILE A 81 -9.07 -11.74 -7.91
C ILE A 81 -9.96 -12.92 -7.49
N HIS A 82 -9.42 -14.14 -7.49
CA HIS A 82 -10.18 -15.33 -7.05
C HIS A 82 -10.61 -15.22 -5.58
N LYS A 83 -9.69 -14.85 -4.68
CA LYS A 83 -9.95 -14.71 -3.26
C LYS A 83 -10.92 -13.57 -2.97
N ARG A 84 -10.94 -12.50 -3.75
CA ARG A 84 -11.90 -11.39 -3.59
C ARG A 84 -13.35 -11.82 -3.81
N PHE A 85 -13.62 -12.88 -4.57
CA PHE A 85 -14.96 -13.47 -4.64
C PHE A 85 -15.42 -14.08 -3.30
N SER A 86 -14.49 -14.70 -2.56
CA SER A 86 -14.76 -15.31 -1.25
C SER A 86 -14.66 -14.31 -0.09
N PHE A 87 -13.73 -13.36 -0.20
CA PHE A 87 -13.42 -12.33 0.79
C PHE A 87 -13.66 -10.96 0.17
N LYS A 88 -14.94 -10.57 0.08
CA LYS A 88 -15.37 -9.35 -0.62
C LYS A 88 -14.67 -8.08 -0.10
N THR A 89 -14.31 -8.06 1.18
CA THR A 89 -13.66 -6.94 1.85
C THR A 89 -12.12 -7.05 1.91
N LEU A 90 -11.50 -8.02 1.21
CA LEU A 90 -10.04 -8.10 1.14
C LEU A 90 -9.48 -6.78 0.57
N LEU A 91 -8.53 -6.19 1.29
CA LEU A 91 -7.96 -4.87 1.00
C LEU A 91 -8.97 -3.70 1.05
N GLN A 92 -10.17 -3.87 1.61
CA GLN A 92 -11.07 -2.74 1.90
C GLN A 92 -10.83 -2.26 3.33
N VAL A 93 -10.28 -1.05 3.45
CA VAL A 93 -9.98 -0.47 4.77
C VAL A 93 -11.28 -0.01 5.43
N PRO A 94 -11.57 -0.46 6.66
CA PRO A 94 -12.71 0.05 7.43
C PRO A 94 -12.62 1.54 7.68
N ASP A 95 -13.74 2.24 7.70
CA ASP A 95 -13.78 3.62 8.17
C ASP A 95 -13.79 3.67 9.69
N VAL A 96 -13.08 4.64 10.27
CA VAL A 96 -13.22 4.97 11.68
C VAL A 96 -14.38 5.95 11.79
N THR A 97 -15.57 5.43 12.06
CA THR A 97 -16.70 6.27 12.48
C THR A 97 -16.45 6.68 13.93
N GLY A 98 -16.07 7.94 14.13
CA GLY A 98 -15.91 8.56 15.43
C GLY A 98 -16.72 9.85 15.42
N TYR A 99 -17.84 9.82 16.15
CA TYR A 99 -18.89 10.84 16.20
C TYR A 99 -19.71 11.01 14.91
N VAL A 100 -20.93 10.49 14.95
CA VAL A 100 -22.08 11.23 14.44
C VAL A 100 -23.05 11.35 15.62
N GLU A 101 -23.47 12.58 15.93
CA GLU A 101 -24.80 12.84 16.46
C GLU A 101 -25.84 12.37 15.42
N GLU A 102 -25.88 11.07 15.12
CA GLU A 102 -26.98 10.48 14.38
C GLU A 102 -27.83 9.81 15.44
N GLU A 103 -28.83 10.55 15.91
CA GLU A 103 -29.84 10.16 16.89
C GLU A 103 -30.63 8.89 16.52
N ASN A 104 -30.23 8.12 15.49
CA ASN A 104 -31.05 7.04 14.94
C ASN A 104 -30.35 5.70 14.68
N ASP A 105 -29.04 5.55 14.89
CA ASP A 105 -28.43 4.23 14.73
C ASP A 105 -28.18 3.57 16.08
N THR A 106 -28.98 2.55 16.37
CA THR A 106 -28.81 1.61 17.49
C THR A 106 -27.33 1.26 17.66
N ILE A 107 -26.66 1.90 18.62
CA ILE A 107 -25.26 1.66 18.97
C ILE A 107 -25.16 0.20 19.41
N ARG A 108 -24.77 -0.68 18.48
CA ARG A 108 -24.55 -2.10 18.77
C ARG A 108 -23.20 -2.28 19.46
N GLY A 109 -23.23 -2.28 20.79
CA GLY A 109 -22.11 -2.69 21.65
C GLY A 109 -21.44 -1.54 22.40
N GLU A 110 -20.66 -1.89 23.43
CA GLU A 110 -19.93 -0.93 24.25
C GLU A 110 -18.87 -0.17 23.43
N PRO A 111 -18.78 1.15 23.51
CA PRO A 111 -17.78 1.93 22.76
C PRO A 111 -16.35 1.56 23.20
N ILE A 112 -15.42 1.60 22.25
CA ILE A 112 -13.98 1.33 22.50
C ILE A 112 -13.21 2.63 22.67
N ARG A 113 -12.13 2.58 23.45
CA ARG A 113 -11.23 3.73 23.64
C ARG A 113 -10.44 4.03 22.37
N ALA A 114 -10.13 5.29 22.15
CA ALA A 114 -9.28 5.71 21.04
C ALA A 114 -7.92 5.00 21.00
N SER A 115 -7.32 4.75 22.16
CA SER A 115 -6.07 3.99 22.27
C SER A 115 -6.19 2.53 21.80
N GLU A 116 -7.38 1.92 21.90
CA GLU A 116 -7.64 0.56 21.40
C GLU A 116 -7.81 0.56 19.87
N ALA A 117 -8.58 1.50 19.33
CA ALA A 117 -8.72 1.70 17.89
C ALA A 117 -7.35 1.96 17.23
N PHE A 118 -6.52 2.79 17.86
CA PHE A 118 -5.17 3.07 17.40
C PHE A 118 -4.27 1.84 17.39
N LYS A 119 -4.30 1.01 18.44
CA LYS A 119 -3.56 -0.26 18.47
C LYS A 119 -4.04 -1.22 17.38
N ALA A 120 -5.34 -1.27 17.08
CA ALA A 120 -5.89 -2.08 15.99
C ALA A 120 -5.37 -1.60 14.63
N LEU A 121 -5.34 -0.28 14.39
CA LEU A 121 -4.75 0.33 13.20
C LEU A 121 -3.26 0.03 13.05
N GLU A 122 -2.48 0.10 14.14
CA GLU A 122 -1.05 -0.26 14.11
C GLU A 122 -0.83 -1.74 13.72
N LYS A 123 -1.71 -2.64 14.17
CA LYS A 123 -1.69 -4.05 13.73
C LYS A 123 -2.02 -4.18 12.24
N CYS A 124 -3.02 -3.44 11.76
CA CYS A 124 -3.38 -3.41 10.33
C CYS A 124 -2.22 -2.91 9.47
N ILE A 125 -1.52 -1.83 9.87
CA ILE A 125 -0.34 -1.31 9.15
C ILE A 125 0.77 -2.36 9.11
N LYS A 126 1.02 -3.07 10.22
CA LYS A 126 2.02 -4.14 10.26
C LYS A 126 1.64 -5.31 9.33
N ALA A 127 0.38 -5.75 9.35
CA ALA A 127 -0.10 -6.80 8.45
C ALA A 127 -0.02 -6.36 6.97
N PHE A 128 -0.40 -5.11 6.67
CA PHE A 128 -0.28 -4.52 5.34
C PHE A 128 1.17 -4.43 4.87
N TRP A 129 2.09 -4.04 5.76
CA TRP A 129 3.52 -4.08 5.45
C TRP A 129 3.99 -5.50 5.07
N LEU A 130 3.60 -6.52 5.83
CA LEU A 130 3.94 -7.92 5.51
C LEU A 130 3.34 -8.35 4.17
N PHE A 131 2.11 -7.92 3.89
CA PHE A 131 1.44 -8.14 2.60
C PHE A 131 2.22 -7.51 1.44
N VAL A 132 2.58 -6.24 1.53
CA VAL A 132 3.36 -5.55 0.48
C VAL A 132 4.77 -6.16 0.36
N LYS A 133 5.40 -6.52 1.48
CA LYS A 133 6.74 -7.13 1.51
C LYS A 133 6.76 -8.54 0.88
N SER A 134 5.67 -9.29 0.98
CA SER A 134 5.54 -10.62 0.40
C SER A 134 5.27 -10.58 -1.11
N ASP A 135 4.79 -9.46 -1.65
CA ASP A 135 4.62 -9.26 -3.10
C ASP A 135 5.97 -9.11 -3.81
N LYS A 136 6.63 -10.25 -4.00
CA LYS A 136 7.80 -10.38 -4.85
C LYS A 136 7.32 -10.81 -6.22
N LYS A 137 7.55 -9.99 -7.26
CA LYS A 137 7.46 -10.51 -8.63
C LYS A 137 8.37 -11.75 -8.73
N PRO A 138 7.90 -12.87 -9.34
CA PRO A 138 8.73 -14.04 -9.51
C PRO A 138 10.00 -13.64 -10.27
N SER A 139 11.14 -13.72 -9.59
CA SER A 139 12.48 -13.48 -10.14
C SER A 139 12.91 -14.65 -11.04
N TRP A 140 12.02 -15.11 -11.92
CA TRP A 140 12.26 -16.27 -12.76
C TRP A 140 13.01 -15.85 -14.03
N LYS A 141 14.34 -16.06 -13.99
CA LYS A 141 15.28 -16.18 -15.12
C LYS A 141 15.52 -14.92 -15.97
N PHE A 142 16.36 -14.04 -15.45
CA PHE A 142 17.08 -12.96 -16.17
C PHE A 142 18.02 -13.43 -17.31
N LYS A 143 17.93 -14.66 -17.84
CA LYS A 143 18.89 -15.17 -18.84
C LYS A 143 18.34 -15.49 -20.23
N SER A 144 17.04 -15.31 -20.52
CA SER A 144 16.53 -15.64 -21.88
C SER A 144 15.57 -14.64 -22.53
N ILE A 145 15.13 -13.59 -21.85
CA ILE A 145 14.01 -12.75 -22.36
C ILE A 145 14.25 -11.25 -22.11
N LEU A 146 15.49 -10.80 -22.27
CA LEU A 146 15.84 -9.36 -22.20
C LEU A 146 15.19 -8.50 -23.31
N ALA A 147 14.40 -9.09 -24.22
CA ALA A 147 13.69 -8.37 -25.28
C ALA A 147 12.15 -8.36 -25.18
N ILE A 148 11.50 -9.15 -24.29
CA ILE A 148 10.02 -9.33 -24.34
C ILE A 148 9.33 -9.07 -22.97
N HIS A 149 10.08 -8.85 -21.87
CA HIS A 149 9.52 -8.72 -20.51
C HIS A 149 10.04 -7.52 -19.71
N SER A 150 10.56 -6.48 -20.36
CA SER A 150 10.70 -5.17 -19.72
C SER A 150 9.30 -4.60 -19.48
N PRO A 151 9.05 -3.81 -18.41
CA PRO A 151 7.80 -3.06 -18.29
C PRO A 151 7.53 -2.35 -19.61
N LEU A 152 6.38 -2.62 -20.22
CA LEU A 152 5.98 -1.90 -21.41
C LEU A 152 5.42 -0.55 -20.95
N VAL A 153 6.05 0.54 -21.36
CA VAL A 153 5.42 1.85 -21.24
C VAL A 153 4.38 1.97 -22.35
N GLU A 154 3.21 2.51 -22.03
CA GLU A 154 2.17 2.78 -23.03
C GLU A 154 2.65 3.82 -24.05
N ASP A 155 3.39 4.83 -23.58
CA ASP A 155 4.02 5.85 -24.41
C ASP A 155 5.55 5.65 -24.43
N PRO A 156 6.18 5.41 -25.60
CA PRO A 156 7.63 5.26 -25.71
C PRO A 156 8.44 6.46 -25.20
N ARG A 157 7.85 7.66 -25.16
CA ARG A 157 8.50 8.88 -24.63
C ARG A 157 8.74 8.80 -23.13
N ASP A 158 7.99 7.94 -22.44
CA ASP A 158 8.07 7.76 -20.99
C ASP A 158 9.20 6.83 -20.54
N LEU A 159 9.96 6.22 -21.46
CA LEU A 159 11.08 5.34 -21.12
C LEU A 159 12.15 6.05 -20.27
N GLU A 160 12.46 7.31 -20.62
CA GLU A 160 13.43 8.10 -19.87
C GLU A 160 12.91 8.43 -18.46
N VAL A 161 11.61 8.75 -18.35
CA VAL A 161 10.95 9.03 -17.07
C VAL A 161 10.97 7.78 -16.17
N LEU A 162 10.67 6.60 -16.72
CA LEU A 162 10.76 5.32 -16.01
C LEU A 162 12.18 5.04 -15.50
N TYR A 163 13.20 5.31 -16.32
CA TYR A 163 14.60 5.14 -15.94
C TYR A 163 14.98 6.06 -14.77
N GLU A 164 14.71 7.36 -14.87
CA GLU A 164 15.05 8.33 -13.83
C GLU A 164 14.27 8.07 -12.52
N LEU A 165 13.00 7.66 -12.60
CA LEU A 165 12.22 7.24 -11.43
C LEU A 165 12.80 6.00 -10.76
N THR A 166 13.21 5.00 -11.54
CA THR A 166 13.84 3.78 -11.00
C THR A 166 15.15 4.10 -10.28
N LYS A 167 15.94 5.02 -10.83
CA LYS A 167 17.18 5.53 -10.22
C LYS A 167 16.91 6.34 -8.95
N ALA A 168 15.91 7.23 -8.96
CA ALA A 168 15.47 7.99 -7.80
C ALA A 168 15.00 7.07 -6.67
N LEU A 169 14.18 6.06 -6.99
CA LEU A 169 13.72 5.04 -6.06
C LEU A 169 14.91 4.29 -5.43
N LYS A 170 15.89 3.85 -6.24
CA LYS A 170 17.09 3.17 -5.74
C LYS A 170 17.89 4.06 -4.79
N LYS A 171 18.08 5.34 -5.14
CA LYS A 171 18.79 6.33 -4.31
C LYS A 171 18.09 6.52 -2.97
N LYS A 172 16.78 6.80 -2.96
CA LYS A 172 15.99 6.95 -1.73
C LYS A 172 15.94 5.65 -0.91
N GLY A 173 15.95 4.49 -1.57
CA GLY A 173 15.98 3.19 -0.91
C GLY A 173 17.29 2.94 -0.17
N GLN A 174 18.42 3.42 -0.70
CA GLN A 174 19.69 3.36 0.01
C GLN A 174 19.71 4.29 1.23
N LEU A 175 19.15 5.49 1.11
CA LEU A 175 19.01 6.42 2.24
C LEU A 175 18.16 5.80 3.35
N LEU A 176 17.02 5.22 3.02
CA LEU A 176 16.13 4.54 3.97
C LEU A 176 16.80 3.35 4.67
N LYS A 177 17.57 2.53 3.94
CA LYS A 177 18.36 1.44 4.54
C LYS A 177 19.40 1.95 5.53
N ASN A 178 20.06 3.06 5.22
CA ASN A 178 21.02 3.67 6.12
C ASN A 178 20.35 4.15 7.41
N LEU A 179 19.13 4.71 7.33
CA LEU A 179 18.33 5.08 8.51
C LEU A 179 17.99 3.87 9.37
N GLN A 180 17.51 2.78 8.74
CA GLN A 180 17.17 1.55 9.44
C GLN A 180 18.39 0.89 10.09
N GLY A 181 19.56 0.92 9.43
CA GLY A 181 20.82 0.40 9.95
C GLY A 181 21.32 1.15 11.18
N LYS A 182 21.31 2.50 11.13
CA LYS A 182 21.71 3.34 12.28
C LYS A 182 20.86 3.09 13.53
N ARG A 183 19.56 2.83 13.35
CA ARG A 183 18.64 2.55 14.48
C ARG A 183 18.86 1.19 15.14
N LYS A 184 19.35 0.19 14.40
CA LYS A 184 19.78 -1.08 15.02
C LYS A 184 20.97 -0.89 15.95
N VAL A 185 21.79 0.14 15.71
CA VAL A 185 22.97 0.47 16.51
C VAL A 185 22.64 1.43 17.66
N ASN A 186 21.65 2.31 17.52
CA ASN A 186 21.23 3.24 18.58
C ASN A 186 19.69 3.30 18.74
N PRO A 187 19.10 2.56 19.72
CA PRO A 187 17.65 2.45 19.91
C PRO A 187 16.95 3.71 20.44
N MET A 188 17.70 4.77 20.78
CA MET A 188 17.20 6.02 21.39
C MET A 188 16.21 6.83 20.52
N HIS A 189 15.92 6.41 19.30
CA HIS A 189 15.00 7.09 18.38
C HIS A 189 13.54 6.74 18.71
N GLY A 190 12.71 7.77 18.89
CA GLY A 190 11.33 7.68 19.39
C GLY A 190 10.36 6.89 18.51
N GLU A 191 9.18 6.56 19.04
CA GLU A 191 8.16 5.75 18.36
C GLU A 191 7.65 6.38 17.06
N PHE A 192 7.41 7.70 17.04
CA PHE A 192 6.99 8.44 15.84
C PHE A 192 7.95 8.23 14.66
N GLU A 193 9.26 8.30 14.92
CA GLU A 193 10.28 8.12 13.88
C GLU A 193 10.28 6.69 13.31
N LYS A 194 9.96 5.69 14.15
CA LYS A 194 9.78 4.29 13.72
C LYS A 194 8.57 4.15 12.80
N ARG A 195 7.49 4.89 13.08
CA ARG A 195 6.27 4.90 12.26
C ARG A 195 6.50 5.58 10.92
N ASP A 196 7.15 6.74 10.88
CA ASP A 196 7.46 7.44 9.62
C ASP A 196 8.36 6.62 8.70
N VAL A 197 9.34 5.91 9.27
CA VAL A 197 10.16 4.98 8.49
C VAL A 197 9.37 3.79 7.99
N LEU A 198 8.45 3.22 8.78
CA LEU A 198 7.60 2.12 8.31
C LEU A 198 6.70 2.59 7.16
N SER A 199 5.99 3.71 7.34
CA SER A 199 5.12 4.31 6.31
C SER A 199 5.91 4.61 5.03
N THR A 200 7.07 5.25 5.16
CA THR A 200 7.95 5.52 4.00
C THR A 200 8.41 4.21 3.34
N THR A 201 8.72 3.17 4.12
CA THR A 201 9.10 1.87 3.57
C THR A 201 7.96 1.28 2.74
N ILE A 202 6.72 1.41 3.20
CA ILE A 202 5.54 0.96 2.47
C ILE A 202 5.37 1.76 1.18
N ASP A 203 5.40 3.11 1.22
CA ASP A 203 5.29 3.96 0.02
C ASP A 203 6.34 3.56 -1.03
N MET A 204 7.60 3.40 -0.60
CA MET A 204 8.70 3.02 -1.49
C MET A 204 8.46 1.64 -2.13
N LYS A 205 7.87 0.68 -1.40
CA LYS A 205 7.53 -0.63 -1.95
C LYS A 205 6.36 -0.59 -2.92
N LEU A 206 5.37 0.27 -2.69
CA LEU A 206 4.27 0.47 -3.61
C LEU A 206 4.77 1.10 -4.92
N VAL A 207 5.60 2.15 -4.83
CA VAL A 207 6.26 2.74 -6.01
C VAL A 207 7.11 1.69 -6.75
N GLU A 208 7.91 0.90 -6.03
CA GLU A 208 8.68 -0.21 -6.62
C GLU A 208 7.78 -1.19 -7.37
N ARG A 209 6.60 -1.50 -6.82
CA ARG A 209 5.66 -2.45 -7.41
C ARG A 209 4.99 -1.90 -8.66
N VAL A 210 4.64 -0.62 -8.68
CA VAL A 210 4.05 0.08 -9.84
C VAL A 210 5.05 0.16 -10.98
N LEU A 211 6.29 0.59 -10.70
CA LEU A 211 7.37 0.64 -11.71
C LEU A 211 7.76 -0.74 -12.27
N LYS A 212 7.28 -1.81 -11.65
CA LYS A 212 7.49 -3.19 -12.09
C LYS A 212 6.28 -3.80 -12.79
N MET A 213 5.16 -3.09 -12.96
CA MET A 213 3.97 -3.61 -13.67
C MET A 213 4.31 -4.04 -15.11
N SER A 214 3.49 -4.92 -15.67
CA SER A 214 3.63 -5.38 -17.06
C SER A 214 3.41 -4.25 -18.07
N ILE A 215 2.43 -3.37 -17.80
CA ILE A 215 2.13 -2.17 -18.57
C ILE A 215 2.11 -0.97 -17.61
N ILE A 216 2.77 0.12 -18.01
CA ILE A 216 2.87 1.35 -17.22
C ILE A 216 2.43 2.54 -18.09
N SER A 217 1.43 3.28 -17.62
CA SER A 217 0.94 4.51 -18.26
C SER A 217 1.72 5.73 -17.77
N THR A 218 1.58 6.85 -18.49
CA THR A 218 2.11 8.15 -18.07
C THR A 218 1.55 8.58 -16.71
N SER A 219 0.28 8.28 -16.43
CA SER A 219 -0.35 8.61 -15.14
C SER A 219 0.25 7.80 -13.98
N HIS A 220 0.58 6.52 -14.19
CA HIS A 220 1.30 5.72 -13.19
C HIS A 220 2.69 6.30 -12.89
N LEU A 221 3.42 6.77 -13.91
CA LEU A 221 4.74 7.38 -13.72
C LEU A 221 4.65 8.71 -12.99
N LYS A 222 3.66 9.55 -13.33
CA LYS A 222 3.39 10.80 -12.62
C LYS A 222 3.07 10.55 -11.14
N TRP A 223 2.22 9.56 -10.85
CA TRP A 223 1.92 9.15 -9.48
C TRP A 223 3.18 8.69 -8.71
N CYS A 224 4.04 7.88 -9.36
CA CYS A 224 5.32 7.48 -8.77
C CYS A 224 6.23 8.69 -8.50
N GLN A 225 6.27 9.66 -9.40
CA GLN A 225 7.05 10.89 -9.23
C GLN A 225 6.56 11.72 -8.04
N GLU A 226 5.25 11.93 -7.94
CA GLU A 226 4.61 12.64 -6.83
C GLU A 226 4.87 11.94 -5.49
N LYS A 227 4.64 10.62 -5.43
CA LYS A 227 4.93 9.81 -4.23
C LYS A 227 6.39 9.87 -3.81
N LEU A 228 7.33 9.83 -4.75
CA LEU A 228 8.73 9.97 -4.42
C LEU A 228 9.04 11.39 -3.96
N ASN A 229 8.52 12.43 -4.61
CA ASN A 229 8.80 13.83 -4.27
C ASN A 229 8.36 14.18 -2.85
N ASP A 230 7.28 13.58 -2.36
CA ASP A 230 6.80 13.75 -0.98
C ASP A 230 7.74 13.17 0.09
N LEU A 231 8.74 12.38 -0.29
CA LEU A 231 9.70 11.76 0.63
C LEU A 231 10.99 12.58 0.69
N GLU A 232 11.21 13.26 1.80
CA GLU A 232 12.41 14.04 2.04
C GLU A 232 13.31 13.39 3.10
N PHE A 233 14.60 13.25 2.79
CA PHE A 233 15.59 12.67 3.70
C PHE A 233 16.58 13.76 4.11
N LYS A 234 16.52 14.19 5.37
CA LYS A 234 17.35 15.27 5.94
C LYS A 234 17.86 14.87 7.32
N GLU A 235 19.12 15.17 7.60
CA GLU A 235 19.73 15.02 8.94
C GLU A 235 19.55 13.64 9.60
N GLY A 236 19.49 12.57 8.81
CA GLY A 236 19.27 11.22 9.34
C GLY A 236 17.81 10.95 9.76
N LYS A 237 16.87 11.76 9.29
CA LYS A 237 15.42 11.55 9.43
C LYS A 237 14.77 11.47 8.04
N VAL A 238 13.53 10.99 8.03
CA VAL A 238 12.67 10.98 6.86
C VAL A 238 11.41 11.78 7.17
N PHE A 239 11.05 12.66 6.26
CA PHE A 239 9.85 13.47 6.30
C PHE A 239 8.95 13.05 5.14
N ARG A 240 7.69 12.82 5.44
CA ARG A 240 6.68 12.42 4.47
C ARG A 240 5.69 13.56 4.31
N GLY A 241 5.47 14.00 3.08
CA GLY A 241 4.42 14.96 2.72
C GLY A 241 3.04 14.48 3.17
N HIS A 242 2.14 15.44 3.42
CA HIS A 242 0.77 15.14 3.86
C HIS A 242 -0.23 15.00 2.69
N THR A 243 0.27 15.00 1.46
CA THR A 243 -0.53 14.89 0.24
C THR A 243 -0.91 13.44 -0.05
N SER A 244 -2.23 13.20 -0.14
CA SER A 244 -2.77 11.91 -0.57
C SER A 244 -2.86 11.89 -2.09
N HIS A 245 -1.95 11.19 -2.75
CA HIS A 245 -2.01 10.96 -4.20
C HIS A 245 -2.77 9.66 -4.45
N LEU A 246 -4.03 9.78 -4.88
CA LEU A 246 -4.83 8.63 -5.26
C LEU A 246 -4.23 7.94 -6.48
N PHE A 247 -4.20 6.61 -6.47
CA PHE A 247 -3.65 5.84 -7.57
C PHE A 247 -4.53 6.01 -8.82
N PRO A 248 -3.96 6.30 -10.01
CA PRO A 248 -4.76 6.48 -11.20
C PRO A 248 -5.25 5.14 -11.75
N ILE A 249 -6.56 5.01 -11.92
CA ILE A 249 -7.19 3.86 -12.56
C ILE A 249 -7.65 4.30 -13.95
N SER A 250 -6.79 4.20 -14.95
CA SER A 250 -7.21 4.34 -16.35
C SER A 250 -7.42 2.95 -16.93
N LEU A 251 -8.65 2.45 -16.84
CA LEU A 251 -9.11 1.39 -17.74
C LEU A 251 -9.43 2.10 -19.05
N ASN A 252 -8.63 1.90 -20.10
CA ASN A 252 -8.97 2.43 -21.42
C ASN A 252 -10.32 1.84 -21.84
N GLY A 253 -11.37 2.65 -21.72
CA GLY A 253 -12.75 2.17 -21.77
C GLY A 253 -13.77 3.30 -21.75
N THR A 254 -13.62 4.26 -22.67
CA THR A 254 -14.69 4.95 -23.43
C THR A 254 -14.06 5.64 -24.63
#